data_AF-A0A414A4F2-F1
#
_entry.id   AF-A0A414A4F2-F1
#
_cell.length_a   1.000
_cell.length_b   1.000
_cell.length_c   1.000
_cell.angle_alpha   90.00
_cell.angle_beta   90.00
_cell.angle_gamma   90.00
#
_symmetry.space_group_name_H-M   'P 1'
#
loop_
_entity.id
_entity.type
_entity.pdbx_description
1 polymer ?
#
loop_
_entity_poly.entity_id
_entity_poly.type
_entity_poly.pdbx_seq_one_letter_code
_entity_poly.pdbx_strand_id
1 'polypeptide(L)'
;MECNRKVCFKELIDKTPIRSSSCNRDCLISFDDRKNISISENRKKYLLHNDLSNYIAVFHVDGAMVQDNDKIKCDNLLIDATGMKAIFVELKGTDLAHALQQINQTIDMMRDDISDCTKYARIVTSNRTNVPNIRANPEYIKLYKKAEVKISANSIEEKISSL
;
A
#
# COMPACT_ATOMS: atom_id res chain seq x y z
N MET A 1 4.01 -18.28 -11.01
CA MET A 1 3.74 -18.86 -9.68
C MET A 1 3.24 -17.72 -8.81
N GLU A 2 1.97 -17.73 -8.43
CA GLU A 2 1.32 -16.61 -7.75
C GLU A 2 1.73 -16.57 -6.26
N CYS A 3 1.92 -15.37 -5.73
CA CYS A 3 2.22 -15.14 -4.31
C CYS A 3 1.05 -15.67 -3.45
N ASN A 4 1.28 -16.66 -2.59
CA ASN A 4 0.26 -17.14 -1.66
C ASN A 4 0.06 -16.13 -0.51
N ARG A 5 -0.70 -15.07 -0.79
CA ARG A 5 -0.90 -13.94 0.11
C ARG A 5 -1.44 -14.36 1.48
N LYS A 6 -2.36 -15.32 1.55
CA LYS A 6 -2.94 -15.78 2.83
C LYS A 6 -1.89 -16.36 3.77
N VAL A 7 -0.95 -17.13 3.23
CA VAL A 7 0.16 -17.70 3.99
C VAL A 7 1.13 -16.58 4.41
N CYS A 8 1.48 -15.69 3.48
CA CYS A 8 2.43 -14.62 3.75
C CYS A 8 1.91 -13.62 4.82
N PHE A 9 0.64 -13.21 4.73
CA PHE A 9 0.02 -12.30 5.71
C PHE A 9 -0.08 -12.91 7.11
N LYS A 10 -0.54 -14.15 7.23
CA LYS A 10 -0.66 -14.83 8.51
C LYS A 10 0.70 -15.02 9.20
N GLU A 11 1.71 -15.45 8.44
CA GLU A 11 3.07 -15.64 8.97
C GLU A 11 3.72 -14.32 9.41
N LEU A 12 3.45 -13.21 8.72
CA LEU A 12 3.92 -11.88 9.08
C LEU A 12 3.28 -11.34 10.35
N ILE A 13 1.96 -11.49 10.48
CA ILE A 13 1.20 -11.01 11.64
C ILE A 13 1.53 -11.83 12.90
N ASP A 14 1.71 -13.14 12.76
CA ASP A 14 2.04 -14.03 13.88
C ASP A 14 3.51 -13.87 14.37
N LYS A 15 4.31 -12.98 13.75
CA LYS A 15 5.75 -12.73 14.04
C LYS A 15 6.62 -13.99 14.06
N THR A 16 6.11 -15.08 13.51
CA THR A 16 6.86 -16.32 13.35
C THR A 16 8.00 -16.06 12.38
N PRO A 17 9.25 -16.47 12.69
CA PRO A 17 10.34 -16.39 11.73
C PRO A 17 9.89 -17.09 10.45
N ILE A 18 9.83 -16.36 9.34
CA ILE A 18 9.39 -16.84 8.03
C ILE A 18 10.41 -17.89 7.56
N ARG A 19 10.22 -19.13 8.01
CA ARG A 19 10.99 -20.31 7.61
C ARG A 19 10.21 -21.19 6.64
N SER A 20 8.99 -20.81 6.25
CA SER A 20 8.20 -21.62 5.33
C SER A 20 8.54 -21.30 3.87
N SER A 21 8.86 -22.34 3.12
CA SER A 21 9.14 -22.35 1.69
C SER A 21 7.88 -22.13 0.81
N SER A 22 6.79 -21.60 1.39
CA SER A 22 5.47 -21.49 0.74
C SER A 22 4.99 -20.08 0.43
N CYS A 23 5.59 -19.03 1.01
CA CYS A 23 5.42 -17.69 0.46
C CYS A 23 6.39 -17.53 -0.72
N ASN A 24 5.86 -17.42 -1.94
CA ASN A 24 6.69 -17.06 -3.08
C ASN A 24 7.21 -15.63 -2.85
N ARG A 25 8.53 -15.50 -2.64
CA ARG A 25 9.19 -14.24 -2.23
C ARG A 25 9.17 -13.16 -3.30
N ASP A 26 8.73 -13.47 -4.52
CA ASP A 26 8.74 -12.54 -5.65
C ASP A 26 7.89 -11.28 -5.41
N CYS A 27 6.86 -11.34 -4.56
CA CYS A 27 6.00 -10.22 -4.20
C CYS A 27 6.48 -9.43 -2.96
N LEU A 28 7.28 -10.05 -2.08
CA LEU A 28 7.74 -9.43 -0.84
C LEU A 28 9.09 -8.76 -1.07
N ILE A 29 9.11 -7.43 -1.08
CA ILE A 29 10.32 -6.64 -1.27
C ILE A 29 11.19 -6.68 -0.01
N SER A 30 10.58 -6.57 1.18
CA SER A 30 11.30 -6.56 2.46
C SER A 30 10.37 -6.86 3.64
N PHE A 31 10.93 -7.36 4.73
CA PHE A 31 10.29 -7.44 6.04
C PHE A 31 11.34 -7.18 7.13
N ASP A 32 11.37 -5.96 7.64
CA ASP A 32 12.37 -5.50 8.60
C ASP A 32 11.84 -4.29 9.41
N ASP A 33 12.62 -3.80 10.36
CA ASP A 33 12.30 -2.67 11.24
C ASP A 33 13.11 -1.41 10.92
N ARG A 34 13.59 -1.27 9.67
CA ARG A 34 14.46 -0.16 9.29
C ARG A 34 13.78 1.19 9.50
N LYS A 35 14.59 2.20 9.85
CA LYS A 35 14.12 3.55 10.18
C LYS A 35 13.38 4.26 9.05
N ASN A 36 13.73 3.99 7.80
CA ASN A 36 13.18 4.70 6.63
C ASN A 36 12.82 3.72 5.53
N ILE A 37 11.57 3.76 5.08
CA ILE A 37 11.07 2.99 3.95
C ILE A 37 10.72 3.97 2.84
N SER A 38 11.38 3.84 1.71
CA SER A 38 11.18 4.72 0.56
C SER A 38 10.71 3.92 -0.65
N ILE A 39 9.62 4.37 -1.25
CA ILE A 39 9.11 3.86 -2.53
C ILE A 39 9.18 5.02 -3.51
N SER A 40 9.88 4.85 -4.63
CA SER A 40 10.08 5.94 -5.59
C SER A 40 9.94 5.45 -7.02
N GLU A 41 9.31 6.26 -7.86
CA GLU A 41 9.17 5.99 -9.29
C GLU A 41 8.97 7.29 -10.07
N ASN A 42 9.69 7.47 -11.18
CA ASN A 42 9.47 8.58 -12.11
C ASN A 42 9.40 9.96 -11.41
N ARG A 43 10.38 10.24 -10.52
CA ARG A 43 10.51 11.45 -9.65
C ARG A 43 9.44 11.60 -8.56
N LYS A 44 8.60 10.61 -8.33
CA LYS A 44 7.61 10.58 -7.26
C LYS A 44 8.12 9.72 -6.12
N LYS A 45 7.83 10.11 -4.88
CA LYS A 45 8.36 9.45 -3.69
C LYS A 45 7.35 9.35 -2.56
N TYR A 46 7.21 8.15 -2.01
CA TYR A 46 6.62 7.92 -0.70
C TYR A 46 7.74 7.60 0.29
N LEU A 47 7.79 8.31 1.41
CA LEU A 47 8.76 8.09 2.49
C LEU A 47 8.02 7.91 3.82
N LEU A 48 8.17 6.72 4.40
CA LEU A 48 7.68 6.39 5.74
C LEU A 48 8.85 6.32 6.72
N HIS A 49 8.78 7.12 7.78
CA HIS A 49 9.68 7.04 8.92
C HIS A 49 9.11 6.06 9.94
N ASN A 50 9.83 4.96 10.17
CA ASN A 50 9.50 3.97 11.17
C ASN A 50 10.09 4.37 12.53
N ASP A 51 9.54 5.41 13.13
CA ASP A 51 9.97 5.95 14.42
C ASP A 51 9.57 5.09 15.63
N LEU A 52 8.80 4.03 15.40
CA LEU A 52 8.41 3.03 16.39
C LEU A 52 9.19 1.71 16.31
N SER A 53 10.10 1.57 15.32
CA SER A 53 10.82 0.31 15.07
C SER A 53 9.86 -0.89 14.89
N ASN A 54 8.73 -0.66 14.22
CA ASN A 54 7.78 -1.72 13.89
C ASN A 54 8.34 -2.60 12.77
N TYR A 55 8.00 -3.88 12.77
CA TYR A 55 8.30 -4.76 11.64
C TYR A 55 7.32 -4.47 10.50
N ILE A 56 7.85 -4.01 9.37
CA ILE A 56 7.06 -3.57 8.23
C ILE A 56 7.37 -4.45 7.03
N ALA A 57 6.34 -5.10 6.50
CA ALA A 57 6.41 -5.81 5.23
C ALA A 57 6.13 -4.83 4.10
N VAL A 58 6.92 -4.89 3.03
CA VAL A 58 6.70 -4.10 1.80
C VAL A 58 6.46 -5.06 0.66
N PHE A 59 5.34 -4.90 -0.01
CA PHE A 59 4.93 -5.74 -1.12
C PHE A 59 4.81 -4.96 -2.41
N HIS A 60 5.26 -5.58 -3.50
CA HIS A 60 4.84 -5.21 -4.85
C HIS A 60 3.53 -5.94 -5.16
N VAL A 61 2.48 -5.19 -5.49
CA VAL A 61 1.13 -5.75 -5.66
C VAL A 61 0.84 -6.04 -7.12
N ASP A 62 1.02 -5.05 -8.00
CA ASP A 62 0.86 -5.24 -9.45
C ASP A 62 1.93 -6.18 -10.01
N GLY A 63 1.55 -7.07 -10.94
CA GLY A 63 2.45 -8.04 -11.57
C GLY A 63 3.08 -9.11 -10.66
N ALA A 64 2.92 -9.03 -9.33
CA ALA A 64 3.54 -9.97 -8.38
C ALA A 64 2.54 -10.61 -7.41
N MET A 65 1.95 -9.83 -6.49
CA MET A 65 0.97 -10.37 -5.53
C MET A 65 -0.32 -10.82 -6.21
N VAL A 66 -0.73 -10.12 -7.27
CA VAL A 66 -1.85 -10.48 -8.13
C VAL A 66 -1.34 -10.53 -9.56
N GLN A 67 -1.34 -11.72 -10.18
CA GLN A 67 -0.82 -11.90 -11.56
C GLN A 67 -1.88 -11.66 -12.65
N ASP A 68 -3.12 -11.39 -12.24
CA ASP A 68 -4.24 -11.12 -13.14
C ASP A 68 -4.11 -9.71 -13.76
N ASN A 69 -3.82 -9.67 -15.06
CA ASN A 69 -3.65 -8.43 -15.82
C ASN A 69 -4.98 -7.71 -16.10
N ASP A 70 -6.11 -8.40 -15.97
CA ASP A 70 -7.44 -7.80 -16.17
C ASP A 70 -7.90 -7.06 -14.90
N LYS A 71 -7.19 -7.22 -13.78
CA LYS A 71 -7.48 -6.55 -12.51
C LYS A 71 -6.68 -5.26 -12.33
N ILE A 72 -7.40 -4.21 -11.98
CA ILE A 72 -6.85 -2.88 -11.65
C ILE A 72 -6.39 -2.92 -10.18
N LYS A 73 -5.11 -2.64 -9.94
CA LYS A 73 -4.47 -2.79 -8.63
C LYS A 73 -3.42 -1.73 -8.41
N CYS A 74 -3.14 -1.42 -7.15
CA CYS A 74 -2.11 -0.44 -6.84
C CYS A 74 -0.71 -1.04 -6.95
N ASP A 75 0.31 -0.19 -7.03
CA ASP A 75 1.68 -0.63 -7.22
C ASP A 75 2.25 -1.32 -5.97
N ASN A 76 1.99 -0.75 -4.78
CA ASN A 76 2.65 -1.16 -3.54
C ASN A 76 1.71 -1.21 -2.33
N LEU A 77 2.03 -2.10 -1.39
CA LEU A 77 1.36 -2.22 -0.09
C LEU A 77 2.39 -2.41 1.03
N LEU A 78 2.28 -1.60 2.08
CA LEU A 78 3.04 -1.80 3.31
C LEU A 78 2.12 -2.30 4.41
N ILE A 79 2.60 -3.31 5.16
CA ILE A 79 1.90 -3.86 6.32
C ILE A 79 2.77 -3.65 7.56
N ASP A 80 2.28 -2.85 8.49
CA ASP A 80 2.81 -2.75 9.84
C ASP A 80 2.28 -3.93 10.65
N ALA A 81 3.10 -4.97 10.81
CA ALA A 81 2.73 -6.19 11.54
C ALA A 81 2.64 -5.99 13.06
N THR A 82 3.18 -4.88 13.59
CA THR A 82 3.10 -4.56 15.02
C THR A 82 1.91 -3.67 15.31
N GLY A 83 1.75 -2.60 14.54
CA GLY A 83 0.70 -1.59 14.75
C GLY A 83 -0.58 -1.81 13.96
N MET A 84 -0.70 -2.95 13.26
CA MET A 84 -1.86 -3.37 12.46
C MET A 84 -2.32 -2.26 11.49
N LYS A 85 -1.41 -1.82 10.63
CA LYS A 85 -1.70 -0.81 9.58
C LYS A 85 -1.45 -1.37 8.20
N ALA A 86 -2.34 -1.05 7.26
CA ALA A 86 -2.21 -1.35 5.85
C ALA A 86 -2.13 -0.05 5.06
N ILE A 87 -0.99 0.22 4.42
CA ILE A 87 -0.72 1.46 3.69
C ILE A 87 -0.61 1.13 2.20
N PHE A 88 -1.62 1.52 1.44
CA PHE A 88 -1.68 1.37 -0.02
C PHE A 88 -1.03 2.58 -0.68
N VAL A 89 0.00 2.34 -1.48
CA VAL A 89 0.79 3.41 -2.10
C VAL A 89 0.72 3.29 -3.61
N GLU A 90 0.25 4.36 -4.24
CA GLU A 90 0.18 4.49 -5.70
C GLU A 90 1.00 5.69 -6.17
N LEU A 91 1.94 5.46 -7.09
CA LEU A 91 2.82 6.49 -7.65
C LEU A 91 2.43 6.77 -9.10
N LYS A 92 1.36 7.55 -9.33
CA LYS A 92 0.86 7.85 -10.69
C LYS A 92 1.32 9.19 -11.26
N GLY A 93 1.29 9.31 -12.59
CA GLY A 93 1.51 10.59 -13.26
C GLY A 93 0.37 11.56 -13.00
N THR A 94 -0.49 11.75 -14.00
CA THR A 94 -1.62 12.69 -13.94
C THR A 94 -2.98 12.02 -13.71
N ASP A 95 -3.07 10.70 -13.85
CA ASP A 95 -4.34 9.97 -13.77
C ASP A 95 -4.70 9.60 -12.32
N LEU A 96 -5.30 10.56 -11.63
CA LEU A 96 -5.76 10.39 -10.25
C LEU A 96 -7.00 9.49 -10.16
N ALA A 97 -7.88 9.50 -11.16
CA ALA A 97 -9.09 8.69 -11.13
C ALA A 97 -8.74 7.20 -11.17
N HIS A 98 -7.78 6.82 -12.03
CA HIS A 98 -7.27 5.47 -12.09
C HIS A 98 -6.57 5.06 -10.79
N ALA A 99 -5.74 5.94 -10.21
CA ALA A 99 -5.09 5.69 -8.92
C ALA A 99 -6.10 5.38 -7.79
N LEU A 100 -7.21 6.13 -7.73
CA LEU A 100 -8.28 5.88 -6.76
C LEU A 100 -8.93 4.49 -6.99
N GLN A 101 -9.18 4.11 -8.25
CA GLN A 101 -9.74 2.81 -8.60
C GLN A 101 -8.80 1.66 -8.23
N GLN A 102 -7.50 1.79 -8.54
CA GLN A 102 -6.45 0.84 -8.20
C GLN A 102 -6.43 0.54 -6.71
N ILE A 103 -6.43 1.57 -5.86
CA ILE A 103 -6.44 1.37 -4.40
C ILE A 103 -7.79 0.78 -3.95
N ASN A 104 -8.93 1.29 -4.44
CA ASN A 104 -10.26 0.77 -4.07
C ASN A 104 -10.38 -0.74 -4.33
N GLN A 105 -9.99 -1.18 -5.53
CA GLN A 105 -10.05 -2.59 -5.91
C GLN A 105 -9.06 -3.43 -5.11
N THR A 106 -7.86 -2.91 -4.85
CA THR A 106 -6.88 -3.63 -4.02
C THR A 106 -7.40 -3.85 -2.60
N ILE A 107 -7.99 -2.82 -1.97
CA ILE A 107 -8.62 -2.96 -0.65
C ILE A 107 -9.74 -4.00 -0.67
N ASP A 108 -10.59 -4.01 -1.70
CA ASP A 108 -11.68 -4.98 -1.80
C ASP A 108 -11.17 -6.42 -2.01
N MET A 109 -10.13 -6.61 -2.83
CA MET A 109 -9.51 -7.91 -3.04
C MET A 109 -8.86 -8.48 -1.79
N MET A 110 -8.32 -7.61 -0.95
CA MET A 110 -7.56 -7.98 0.25
C MET A 110 -8.40 -7.89 1.53
N ARG A 111 -9.68 -7.55 1.43
CA ARG A 111 -10.56 -7.20 2.56
C ARG A 111 -10.43 -8.15 3.76
N ASP A 112 -10.45 -9.45 3.51
CA ASP A 112 -10.37 -10.47 4.57
C ASP A 112 -8.97 -10.57 5.17
N ASP A 113 -7.92 -10.35 4.37
CA ASP A 113 -6.52 -10.44 4.78
C ASP A 113 -6.08 -9.23 5.64
N ILE A 114 -6.79 -8.10 5.53
CA ILE A 114 -6.48 -6.83 6.22
C ILE A 114 -7.64 -6.34 7.10
N SER A 115 -8.58 -7.21 7.46
CA SER A 115 -9.80 -6.82 8.18
C SER A 115 -9.47 -6.02 9.45
N ASP A 116 -8.44 -6.47 10.17
CA ASP A 116 -8.03 -5.95 11.47
C ASP A 116 -7.08 -4.75 11.37
N CYS A 117 -6.66 -4.40 10.15
CA CYS A 117 -5.75 -3.28 9.92
C CYS A 117 -6.51 -1.96 9.79
N THR A 118 -5.95 -0.88 10.36
CA THR A 118 -6.29 0.49 9.94
C THR A 118 -5.72 0.73 8.55
N LYS A 119 -6.54 1.30 7.65
CA LYS A 119 -6.23 1.38 6.22
C LYS A 119 -5.90 2.81 5.82
N TYR A 120 -4.81 2.99 5.08
CA TYR A 120 -4.32 4.28 4.62
C TYR A 120 -4.10 4.21 3.11
N ALA A 121 -4.59 5.22 2.38
CA ALA A 121 -4.37 5.36 0.95
C ALA A 121 -3.45 6.57 0.72
N ARG A 122 -2.34 6.34 0.00
CA ARG A 122 -1.31 7.34 -0.30
C ARG A 122 -1.11 7.41 -1.80
N ILE A 123 -1.52 8.52 -2.40
CA ILE A 123 -1.38 8.73 -3.85
C ILE A 123 -0.42 9.89 -4.08
N VAL A 124 0.67 9.62 -4.80
CA VAL A 124 1.65 10.63 -5.19
C VAL A 124 1.54 10.90 -6.68
N THR A 125 1.27 12.14 -7.07
CA THR A 125 1.08 12.55 -8.46
C THR A 125 2.23 13.39 -8.99
N SER A 126 2.43 13.48 -10.31
CA SER A 126 3.54 14.26 -10.90
C SER A 126 3.33 15.79 -10.88
N ASN A 127 2.08 16.24 -10.77
CA ASN A 127 1.74 17.67 -10.68
C ASN A 127 0.93 17.93 -9.41
N ARG A 128 0.87 19.20 -8.98
CA ARG A 128 -0.20 19.67 -8.08
C ARG A 128 -1.50 19.30 -8.75
N THR A 129 -2.15 18.24 -8.26
CA THR A 129 -3.48 17.83 -8.71
C THR A 129 -4.44 18.95 -8.36
N ASN A 130 -4.53 19.95 -9.24
CA ASN A 130 -5.76 20.68 -9.44
C ASN A 130 -6.70 19.70 -10.13
N VAL A 131 -7.26 18.77 -9.35
CA VAL A 131 -8.53 18.15 -9.71
C VAL A 131 -9.56 19.01 -8.97
N PRO A 132 -10.20 19.97 -9.65
CA PRO A 132 -11.28 20.73 -9.05
C PRO A 132 -12.27 19.73 -8.44
N ASN A 133 -12.63 19.94 -7.18
CA ASN A 133 -13.67 19.17 -6.53
C ASN A 133 -13.41 17.65 -6.41
N ILE A 134 -12.17 17.24 -6.12
CA ILE A 134 -11.84 15.82 -5.83
C ILE A 134 -12.77 15.19 -4.78
N ARG A 135 -13.25 16.00 -3.81
CA ARG A 135 -14.18 15.55 -2.77
C ARG A 135 -15.55 15.13 -3.31
N ALA A 136 -15.93 15.59 -4.51
CA ALA A 136 -17.13 15.15 -5.21
C ALA A 136 -16.88 13.95 -6.15
N ASN A 137 -15.64 13.49 -6.31
CA ASN A 137 -15.34 12.32 -7.13
C ASN A 137 -15.91 11.05 -6.46
N PRO A 138 -16.75 10.24 -7.15
CA PRO A 138 -17.34 9.04 -6.56
C PRO A 138 -16.31 8.01 -6.08
N GLU A 139 -15.18 7.84 -6.79
CA GLU A 139 -14.11 6.93 -6.39
C GLU A 139 -13.38 7.41 -5.15
N TYR A 140 -13.20 8.73 -5.02
CA TYR A 140 -12.67 9.32 -3.80
C TYR A 140 -13.62 9.10 -2.61
N ILE A 141 -14.92 9.32 -2.80
CA ILE A 141 -15.92 9.10 -1.74
C ILE A 141 -15.95 7.63 -1.29
N LYS A 142 -15.86 6.69 -2.24
CA LYS A 142 -15.76 5.25 -1.93
C LYS A 142 -14.50 4.95 -1.14
N LEU A 143 -13.35 5.49 -1.56
CA LEU A 143 -12.07 5.22 -0.93
C LEU A 143 -11.99 5.83 0.47
N TYR A 144 -12.47 7.06 0.63
CA TYR A 144 -12.50 7.78 1.90
C TYR A 144 -13.32 7.07 2.98
N LYS A 145 -14.31 6.27 2.60
CA LYS A 145 -15.07 5.42 3.54
C LYS A 145 -14.30 4.18 4.00
N LYS A 146 -13.25 3.78 3.28
CA LYS A 146 -12.49 2.55 3.52
C LYS A 146 -11.12 2.80 4.14
N ALA A 147 -10.55 3.98 3.91
CA ALA A 147 -9.19 4.31 4.31
C ALA A 147 -9.01 5.82 4.54
N GLU A 148 -8.04 6.19 5.36
CA GLU A 148 -7.59 7.58 5.43
C GLU A 148 -6.82 7.93 4.16
N VAL A 149 -7.28 8.93 3.41
CA VAL A 149 -6.74 9.27 2.09
C VAL A 149 -5.86 10.52 2.15
N LYS A 150 -4.62 10.39 1.66
CA LYS A 150 -3.68 11.50 1.47
C LYS A 150 -3.16 11.50 0.04
N ILE A 151 -3.24 12.67 -0.59
CA ILE A 151 -2.87 12.88 -1.99
C ILE A 151 -1.94 14.07 -2.03
N SER A 152 -0.78 13.92 -2.67
CA SER A 152 0.22 14.99 -2.76
C SER A 152 0.97 14.94 -4.09
N ALA A 153 1.49 16.09 -4.50
CA ALA A 153 2.36 16.18 -5.67
C ALA A 153 3.80 15.85 -5.29
N ASN A 154 4.47 15.05 -6.12
CA ASN A 154 5.88 14.66 -6.08
C ASN A 154 6.29 13.84 -4.86
N SER A 155 5.82 14.16 -3.66
CA SER A 155 6.17 13.40 -2.47
C SER A 155 5.11 13.41 -1.38
N ILE A 156 5.07 12.30 -0.65
CA ILE A 156 4.48 12.19 0.68
C ILE A 156 5.59 11.72 1.63
N GLU A 157 5.70 12.42 2.76
CA GLU A 157 6.58 12.07 3.87
C GLU A 157 5.75 12.04 5.15
N GLU A 158 5.92 10.99 5.97
CA GLU A 158 5.17 10.82 7.21
C GLU A 158 5.86 9.84 8.18
N LYS A 159 5.46 9.90 9.45
CA LYS A 159 5.93 9.00 10.51
C LYS A 159 4.87 7.96 10.80
N ILE A 160 5.29 6.73 11.09
CA ILE A 160 4.37 5.65 11.42
C ILE A 160 3.58 5.91 12.72
N SER A 161 4.16 6.67 13.66
CA SER A 161 3.46 7.15 14.86
C SER A 161 2.35 8.16 14.61
N SER A 162 2.34 8.80 13.44
CA SER A 162 1.35 9.80 13.03
C SER A 162 0.27 9.24 12.10
N LEU A 163 0.35 7.93 11.82
CA LEU A 163 -0.68 7.15 11.13
C LEU A 163 -1.59 6.53 12.19
#